data_AF-A0A1F7BJA6-F1
#
_entry.id   AF-A0A1F7BJA6-F1
#
_cell.length_a   1.000
_cell.length_b   1.000
_cell.length_c   1.000
_cell.angle_alpha   90.00
_cell.angle_beta   90.00
_cell.angle_gamma   90.00
#
_symmetry.space_group_name_H-M   'P 1'
#
loop_
_entity.id
_entity.type
_entity.pdbx_description
1 polymer ?
#
loop_
_entity_poly.entity_id
_entity_poly.type
_entity_poly.pdbx_seq_one_letter_code
_entity_poly.pdbx_strand_id
1 'polypeptide(L)'
;MTNSSASEVQTRDSRVSTPFISIKDASIRYQKAEITIRRFVRSVLEQEKNADRALIHPLPTDAVKLKKSKKPFAYTISEELLKRHYGEVGSAPSVSSSHGSYVHLLERTNTNLGDQLKVKDEQIRVLAQAIDDLSERQRETNVLMKGLQERFLLSAPKDEIVEAVVEEGISPKVKKGNKVVKGSKKKKGSWWFW
;
A
#
# COMPACT_ATOMS: atom_id res chain seq x y z
N MET A 1 -74.18 40.08 -1.39
CA MET A 1 -73.31 39.15 -0.63
C MET A 1 -72.94 38.04 -1.59
N THR A 2 -71.78 38.14 -2.24
CA THR A 2 -71.35 37.21 -3.30
C THR A 2 -70.14 36.42 -2.81
N ASN A 3 -70.29 35.09 -2.77
CA ASN A 3 -69.23 34.14 -2.50
C ASN A 3 -68.28 34.10 -3.71
N SER A 4 -67.02 34.43 -3.51
CA SER A 4 -65.95 34.21 -4.49
C SER A 4 -65.05 33.07 -4.03
N SER A 5 -65.11 32.00 -4.81
CA SER A 5 -64.10 30.94 -4.89
C SER A 5 -62.72 31.54 -5.10
N ALA A 6 -61.75 31.09 -4.29
CA ALA A 6 -60.33 31.18 -4.60
C ALA A 6 -59.69 29.83 -4.26
N SER A 7 -59.79 28.93 -5.22
CA SER A 7 -58.89 27.78 -5.36
C SER A 7 -57.51 28.26 -5.79
N GLU A 8 -56.47 27.50 -5.39
CA GLU A 8 -55.14 27.43 -6.03
C GLU A 8 -54.25 28.68 -5.90
N VAL A 9 -52.96 28.61 -5.56
CA VAL A 9 -51.96 27.55 -5.72
C VAL A 9 -51.02 27.62 -4.51
N GLN A 10 -50.97 26.52 -3.75
CA GLN A 10 -49.91 26.29 -2.79
C GLN A 10 -48.66 25.89 -3.58
N THR A 11 -47.83 26.86 -3.94
CA THR A 11 -46.52 26.60 -4.54
C THR A 11 -45.64 25.88 -3.52
N ARG A 12 -45.66 24.55 -3.58
CA ARG A 12 -44.61 23.70 -3.03
C ARG A 12 -43.37 23.88 -3.89
N ASP A 13 -42.67 25.00 -3.68
CA ASP A 13 -41.32 25.18 -4.20
C ASP A 13 -40.39 24.39 -3.27
N SER A 14 -40.42 23.05 -3.38
CA SER A 14 -39.41 22.18 -2.77
C SER A 14 -38.13 22.34 -3.59
N ARG A 15 -37.47 23.49 -3.43
CA ARG A 15 -36.11 23.68 -3.89
C ARG A 15 -35.26 22.69 -3.11
N VAL A 16 -34.77 21.67 -3.80
CA VAL A 16 -33.72 20.80 -3.31
C VAL A 16 -32.57 21.71 -2.89
N SER A 17 -32.40 21.91 -1.58
CA SER A 17 -31.28 22.65 -1.04
C SER A 17 -30.05 21.81 -1.32
N THR A 18 -29.33 22.10 -2.41
CA THR A 18 -28.08 21.44 -2.73
C THR A 18 -27.10 21.76 -1.60
N PRO A 19 -26.75 20.81 -0.72
CA PRO A 19 -25.99 21.15 0.46
C PRO A 19 -24.59 21.56 0.02
N PHE A 20 -24.17 22.77 0.39
CA PHE A 20 -22.78 23.17 0.27
C PHE A 20 -22.03 22.67 1.49
N ILE A 21 -20.99 21.90 1.26
CA ILE A 21 -20.16 21.31 2.28
C ILE A 21 -18.79 22.01 2.29
N SER A 22 -18.20 22.16 3.48
CA SER A 22 -16.79 22.56 3.63
C SER A 22 -15.84 21.51 3.03
N ILE A 23 -14.68 21.93 2.52
CA ILE A 23 -13.66 21.00 2.02
C ILE A 23 -13.32 19.90 3.04
N LYS A 24 -13.32 20.21 4.34
CA LYS A 24 -13.06 19.24 5.42
C LYS A 24 -14.11 18.15 5.51
N ASP A 25 -15.37 18.57 5.52
CA ASP A 25 -16.50 17.64 5.63
C ASP A 25 -16.64 16.81 4.33
N ALA A 26 -16.31 17.39 3.18
CA ALA A 26 -16.22 16.68 1.91
C ALA A 26 -15.11 15.62 1.92
N SER A 27 -13.96 15.92 2.53
CA SER A 27 -12.85 14.98 2.69
C SER A 27 -13.25 13.74 3.48
N ILE A 28 -13.97 13.95 4.58
CA ILE A 28 -14.49 12.88 5.43
C ILE A 28 -15.52 12.04 4.67
N ARG A 29 -16.50 12.68 4.03
CA ARG A 29 -17.60 11.96 3.33
C ARG A 29 -17.10 11.14 2.16
N TYR A 30 -16.23 11.69 1.31
CA TYR A 30 -15.77 11.02 0.09
C TYR A 30 -14.48 10.20 0.27
N GLN A 31 -13.96 10.11 1.51
CA GLN A 31 -12.70 9.43 1.86
C GLN A 31 -11.53 9.86 0.96
N LYS A 32 -11.49 11.15 0.58
CA LYS A 32 -10.40 11.75 -0.19
C LYS A 32 -9.65 12.72 0.67
N ALA A 33 -8.34 12.83 0.46
CA ALA A 33 -7.52 13.79 1.17
C ALA A 33 -8.01 15.23 0.88
N GLU A 34 -7.98 16.08 1.90
CA GLU A 34 -8.40 17.49 1.80
C GLU A 34 -7.68 18.22 0.66
N ILE A 35 -6.39 17.93 0.46
CA ILE A 35 -5.57 18.51 -0.60
C ILE A 35 -6.07 18.15 -2.01
N THR A 36 -6.60 16.94 -2.19
CA THR A 36 -7.14 16.46 -3.46
C THR A 36 -8.40 17.25 -3.83
N ILE A 37 -9.26 17.49 -2.84
CA ILE A 37 -10.49 18.28 -3.02
C ILE A 37 -10.14 19.74 -3.28
N ARG A 38 -9.16 20.34 -2.58
CA ARG A 38 -8.70 21.70 -2.87
C ARG A 38 -8.13 21.85 -4.28
N ARG A 39 -7.35 20.87 -4.75
CA ARG A 39 -6.79 20.86 -6.11
C ARG A 39 -7.91 20.82 -7.15
N PHE A 40 -8.91 19.98 -6.91
CA PHE A 40 -10.07 19.85 -7.78
C PHE A 40 -10.91 21.14 -7.86
N VAL A 41 -11.15 21.80 -6.73
CA VAL A 41 -11.81 23.12 -6.71
C VAL A 41 -11.06 24.13 -7.56
N ARG A 42 -9.72 24.16 -7.46
CA ARG A 42 -8.90 25.07 -8.29
C ARG A 42 -9.00 24.74 -9.77
N SER A 43 -8.94 23.47 -10.16
CA SER A 43 -9.07 23.09 -11.58
C SER A 43 -10.44 23.47 -12.17
N VAL A 44 -11.52 23.33 -11.40
CA VAL A 44 -12.86 23.76 -11.83
C VAL A 44 -12.95 25.28 -11.96
N LEU A 45 -12.32 26.02 -11.05
CA LEU A 45 -12.27 27.48 -11.10
C LEU A 45 -11.33 28.01 -12.19
N GLU A 46 -10.29 27.27 -12.60
CA GLU A 46 -9.37 27.66 -13.68
C GLU A 46 -10.02 27.54 -15.07
N GLN A 47 -10.87 26.54 -15.27
CA GLN A 47 -11.54 26.31 -16.56
C GLN A 47 -12.70 27.31 -16.77
N GLU A 48 -12.54 28.23 -17.73
CA GLU A 48 -13.42 29.39 -17.94
C GLU A 48 -14.88 29.09 -18.29
N LYS A 49 -15.12 27.99 -18.97
CA LYS A 49 -16.43 27.64 -19.55
C LYS A 49 -17.19 26.58 -18.76
N ASN A 50 -16.82 26.32 -17.52
CA ASN A 50 -17.47 25.28 -16.72
C ASN A 50 -18.75 25.79 -16.06
N ALA A 51 -19.88 25.16 -16.41
CA ALA A 51 -21.17 25.36 -15.74
C ALA A 51 -21.10 25.07 -14.22
N ASP A 52 -20.15 24.21 -13.83
CA ASP A 52 -19.93 23.81 -12.44
C ASP A 52 -19.26 24.89 -11.57
N ARG A 53 -18.90 26.05 -12.14
CA ARG A 53 -18.42 27.21 -11.36
C ARG A 53 -19.49 27.78 -10.44
N ALA A 54 -20.76 27.65 -10.80
CA ALA A 54 -21.89 28.06 -9.95
C ALA A 54 -22.05 27.20 -8.70
N LEU A 55 -21.40 26.03 -8.68
CA LEU A 55 -21.51 25.02 -7.63
C LEU A 55 -20.37 25.09 -6.59
N ILE A 56 -19.56 26.16 -6.62
CA ILE A 56 -18.45 26.42 -5.69
C ILE A 56 -18.59 27.85 -5.14
N HIS A 57 -18.47 28.00 -3.81
CA HIS A 57 -18.42 29.29 -3.15
C HIS A 57 -17.09 29.50 -2.41
N PRO A 58 -16.58 30.73 -2.31
CA PRO A 58 -17.07 31.96 -2.95
C PRO A 58 -16.88 31.94 -4.48
N LEU A 59 -17.78 32.60 -5.22
CA LEU A 59 -17.68 32.75 -6.67
C LEU A 59 -16.34 33.40 -7.05
N PRO A 60 -15.80 33.16 -8.26
CA PRO A 60 -14.49 33.70 -8.68
C PRO A 60 -14.35 35.21 -8.45
N THR A 61 -15.42 35.97 -8.70
CA THR A 61 -15.50 37.42 -8.52
C THR A 61 -15.35 37.84 -7.06
N ASP A 62 -16.01 37.11 -6.15
CA ASP A 62 -15.96 37.39 -4.71
C ASP A 62 -14.69 36.82 -4.06
N ALA A 63 -14.16 35.71 -4.58
CA ALA A 63 -12.86 35.17 -4.19
C ALA A 63 -11.74 36.18 -4.47
N VAL A 64 -11.80 36.93 -5.57
CA VAL A 64 -10.83 38.01 -5.86
C VAL A 64 -10.95 39.15 -4.84
N LYS A 65 -12.17 39.53 -4.44
CA LYS A 65 -12.39 40.55 -3.39
C LYS A 65 -11.85 40.10 -2.03
N LEU A 66 -12.05 38.83 -1.69
CA LEU A 66 -11.57 38.24 -0.44
C LEU A 66 -10.03 38.06 -0.43
N LYS A 67 -9.42 37.75 -1.58
CA LYS A 67 -7.95 37.78 -1.72
C LYS A 67 -7.39 39.18 -1.49
N LYS A 68 -8.04 40.22 -2.04
CA LYS A 68 -7.64 41.62 -1.85
C LYS A 68 -7.76 42.06 -0.39
N SER A 69 -8.73 41.55 0.35
CA SER A 69 -8.93 41.89 1.77
C SER A 69 -7.96 41.18 2.73
N LYS A 70 -7.05 40.32 2.24
CA LYS A 70 -6.04 39.55 3.02
C LYS A 70 -6.63 38.75 4.19
N LYS A 71 -7.94 38.49 4.21
CA LYS A 71 -8.60 37.67 5.23
C LYS A 71 -8.54 36.19 4.81
N PRO A 72 -8.30 35.26 5.76
CA PRO A 72 -8.39 33.84 5.44
C PRO A 72 -9.84 33.48 5.10
N PHE A 73 -10.05 32.81 3.97
CA PHE A 73 -11.35 32.29 3.56
C PHE A 73 -11.21 30.84 3.09
N ALA A 74 -12.26 30.05 3.25
CA ALA A 74 -12.34 28.67 2.82
C ALA A 74 -13.36 28.53 1.68
N TYR A 75 -13.14 27.55 0.80
CA TYR A 75 -14.11 27.22 -0.24
C TYR A 75 -15.13 26.23 0.31
N THR A 76 -16.38 26.36 -0.13
CA THR A 76 -17.45 25.38 0.03
C THR A 76 -17.88 24.87 -1.34
N ILE A 77 -18.27 23.61 -1.39
CA ILE A 77 -18.50 22.87 -2.64
C ILE A 77 -19.86 22.20 -2.54
N SER A 78 -20.65 22.25 -3.61
CA SER A 78 -21.91 21.50 -3.64
C SER A 78 -21.67 19.98 -3.61
N GLU A 79 -22.58 19.26 -2.97
CA GLU A 79 -22.59 17.80 -3.00
C GLU A 79 -22.74 17.24 -4.42
N GLU A 80 -23.49 17.93 -5.29
CA GLU A 80 -23.75 17.46 -6.66
C GLU A 80 -22.47 17.37 -7.49
N LEU A 81 -21.61 18.39 -7.39
CA LEU A 81 -20.34 18.43 -8.12
C LEU A 81 -19.42 17.31 -7.61
N LEU A 82 -19.37 17.09 -6.30
CA LEU A 82 -18.59 16.02 -5.71
C LEU A 82 -19.13 14.63 -6.10
N LYS A 83 -20.45 14.45 -6.13
CA LYS A 83 -21.11 13.21 -6.56
C LYS A 83 -20.84 12.90 -8.03
N ARG A 84 -20.83 13.90 -8.92
CA ARG A 84 -20.48 13.73 -10.33
C ARG A 84 -19.02 13.29 -10.54
N HIS A 85 -18.09 13.88 -9.80
CA HIS A 85 -16.66 13.65 -10.00
C HIS A 85 -16.11 12.43 -9.25
N TYR A 86 -16.59 12.18 -8.02
CA TYR A 86 -16.10 11.10 -7.16
C TYR A 86 -17.06 9.91 -7.06
N GLY A 87 -18.23 9.98 -7.69
CA GLY A 87 -19.29 8.98 -7.54
C GLY A 87 -20.04 9.14 -6.22
N GLU A 88 -21.10 8.35 -6.04
CA GLU A 88 -21.72 8.18 -4.74
C GLU A 88 -20.74 7.48 -3.80
N VAL A 89 -20.67 7.88 -2.53
CA VAL A 89 -19.73 7.29 -1.56
C VAL A 89 -20.06 5.79 -1.42
N GLY A 90 -19.25 4.93 -2.04
CA GLY A 90 -19.47 3.48 -2.09
C GLY A 90 -19.87 2.92 -3.48
N SER A 91 -20.12 3.78 -4.47
CA SER A 91 -20.29 3.34 -5.86
C SER A 91 -18.96 3.47 -6.59
N ALA A 92 -18.32 2.33 -6.85
CA ALA A 92 -17.18 2.25 -7.76
C ALA A 92 -17.54 2.91 -9.10
N PRO A 93 -16.59 3.62 -9.76
CA PRO A 93 -16.91 4.40 -10.95
C PRO A 93 -17.42 3.50 -12.08
N SER A 94 -18.69 3.66 -12.44
CA SER A 94 -19.29 3.06 -13.63
C SER A 94 -18.72 3.75 -14.87
N VAL A 95 -17.65 3.17 -15.43
CA VAL A 95 -17.16 3.48 -16.78
C VAL A 95 -17.66 2.37 -17.71
N SER A 96 -18.91 2.49 -18.15
CA SER A 96 -19.73 1.40 -18.70
C SER A 96 -19.33 0.84 -20.08
N SER A 97 -18.14 1.15 -20.63
CA SER A 97 -17.62 0.43 -21.80
C SER A 97 -16.15 0.00 -21.71
N SER A 98 -15.32 0.67 -20.90
CA SER A 98 -13.94 0.22 -20.63
C SER A 98 -13.85 -0.75 -19.44
N HIS A 99 -14.89 -0.84 -18.61
CA HIS A 99 -14.86 -1.74 -17.46
C HIS A 99 -14.86 -3.21 -17.87
N GLY A 100 -15.53 -3.57 -18.96
CA GLY A 100 -15.53 -4.95 -19.49
C GLY A 100 -14.15 -5.38 -19.98
N SER A 101 -13.45 -4.54 -20.75
CA SER A 101 -12.08 -4.84 -21.21
C SER A 101 -11.08 -4.88 -20.06
N TYR A 102 -11.24 -3.99 -19.07
CA TYR A 102 -10.41 -4.00 -17.86
C TYR A 102 -10.68 -5.24 -16.99
N VAL A 103 -11.93 -5.65 -16.83
CA VAL A 103 -12.29 -6.89 -16.12
C VAL A 103 -11.74 -8.11 -16.83
N HIS A 104 -11.86 -8.20 -18.15
CA HIS A 104 -11.26 -9.29 -18.92
C HIS A 104 -9.73 -9.31 -18.84
N LEU A 105 -9.08 -8.15 -18.80
CA LEU A 105 -7.63 -8.06 -18.57
C LEU A 105 -7.29 -8.58 -17.18
N LEU A 106 -8.04 -8.17 -16.15
CA LEU A 106 -7.83 -8.63 -14.77
C LEU A 106 -8.04 -10.14 -14.64
N GLU A 107 -9.12 -10.67 -15.21
CA GLU A 107 -9.40 -12.12 -15.27
C GLU A 107 -8.27 -12.88 -15.96
N ARG A 108 -7.79 -12.37 -17.11
CA ARG A 108 -6.66 -12.94 -17.83
C ARG A 108 -5.37 -12.89 -17.02
N THR A 109 -5.11 -11.81 -16.30
CA THR A 109 -3.92 -11.71 -15.44
C THR A 109 -4.02 -12.66 -14.24
N ASN A 110 -5.19 -12.77 -13.61
CA ASN A 110 -5.40 -13.66 -12.48
C ASN A 110 -5.30 -15.13 -12.87
N THR A 111 -5.86 -15.52 -14.02
CA THR A 111 -5.71 -16.89 -14.56
C THR A 111 -4.26 -17.21 -14.88
N ASN A 112 -3.54 -16.30 -15.55
CA ASN A 112 -2.12 -16.48 -15.84
C ASN A 112 -1.28 -16.58 -14.55
N LEU A 113 -1.52 -15.72 -13.56
CA LEU A 113 -0.86 -15.80 -12.27
C LEU A 113 -1.17 -17.12 -11.55
N GLY A 114 -2.42 -17.58 -11.60
CA GLY A 114 -2.82 -18.88 -11.06
C GLY A 114 -2.09 -20.05 -11.71
N ASP A 115 -1.93 -20.03 -13.03
CA ASP A 115 -1.20 -21.07 -13.76
C ASP A 115 0.31 -21.01 -13.51
N GLN A 116 0.88 -19.81 -13.39
CA GLN A 116 2.27 -19.64 -12.96
C GLN A 116 2.53 -20.19 -11.56
N LEU A 117 1.60 -20.00 -10.63
CA LEU A 117 1.70 -20.57 -9.28
C LEU A 117 1.73 -22.10 -9.35
N LYS A 118 0.83 -22.74 -10.10
CA LYS A 118 0.84 -24.21 -10.28
C LYS A 118 2.16 -24.72 -10.86
N VAL A 119 2.71 -24.05 -11.87
CA VAL A 119 4.00 -24.42 -12.47
C VAL A 119 5.12 -24.29 -11.45
N LYS A 120 5.12 -23.23 -10.63
CA LYS A 120 6.13 -23.06 -9.57
C LYS A 120 5.97 -24.09 -8.46
N ASP A 121 4.75 -24.44 -8.07
CA ASP A 121 4.49 -25.48 -7.08
C ASP A 121 5.04 -26.83 -7.56
N GLU A 122 4.86 -27.16 -8.84
CA GLU A 122 5.43 -28.38 -9.43
C GLU A 122 6.96 -28.33 -9.48
N GLN A 123 7.55 -27.18 -9.83
CA GLN A 123 9.01 -27.01 -9.78
C GLN A 123 9.55 -27.18 -8.35
N ILE A 124 8.86 -26.64 -7.35
CA ILE A 124 9.21 -26.81 -5.93
C ILE A 124 9.15 -28.30 -5.57
N ARG A 125 8.12 -29.01 -6.01
CA ARG A 125 7.99 -30.46 -5.78
C ARG A 125 9.14 -31.25 -6.37
N VAL A 126 9.49 -30.99 -7.63
CA VAL A 126 10.62 -31.65 -8.32
C VAL A 126 11.94 -31.34 -7.63
N LEU A 127 12.16 -30.09 -7.22
CA LEU A 127 13.37 -29.70 -6.50
C LEU A 127 13.45 -30.33 -5.11
N ALA A 128 12.32 -30.45 -4.39
CA ALA A 128 12.27 -31.13 -3.10
C ALA A 128 12.65 -32.61 -3.27
N GLN A 129 12.11 -33.29 -4.28
CA GLN A 129 12.45 -34.67 -4.58
C GLN A 129 13.95 -34.82 -4.93
N ALA A 130 14.52 -33.90 -5.72
CA ALA A 130 15.94 -33.93 -6.03
C ALA A 130 16.84 -33.73 -4.79
N ILE A 131 16.40 -32.94 -3.80
CA ILE A 131 17.09 -32.77 -2.52
C ILE A 131 17.03 -34.05 -1.70
N ASP A 132 15.88 -34.73 -1.66
CA ASP A 132 15.71 -36.00 -0.96
C ASP A 132 16.63 -37.08 -1.57
N ASP A 133 16.65 -37.20 -2.90
CA ASP A 133 17.54 -38.13 -3.62
C ASP A 133 19.02 -37.85 -3.35
N LEU A 134 19.41 -36.57 -3.33
CA LEU A 134 20.79 -36.18 -3.00
C LEU A 134 21.14 -36.54 -1.55
N SER A 135 20.20 -36.32 -0.64
CA SER A 135 20.38 -36.60 0.79
C SER A 135 20.52 -38.10 1.05
N GLU A 136 19.77 -38.93 0.34
CA GLU A 136 19.89 -40.39 0.38
C GLU A 136 21.27 -40.84 -0.12
N ARG A 137 21.71 -40.36 -1.30
CA ARG A 137 23.06 -40.65 -1.83
C ARG A 137 24.18 -40.20 -0.89
N GLN A 138 24.03 -39.05 -0.24
CA GLN A 138 24.99 -38.57 0.76
C GLN A 138 25.01 -39.49 1.98
N ARG A 139 23.84 -39.96 2.45
CA ARG A 139 23.75 -40.91 3.55
C ARG A 139 24.41 -42.24 3.18
N GLU A 140 24.14 -42.77 2.00
CA GLU A 140 24.80 -43.98 1.47
C GLU A 140 26.30 -43.81 1.39
N THR A 141 26.77 -42.69 0.82
CA THR A 141 28.20 -42.37 0.74
C THR A 141 28.84 -42.30 2.12
N ASN A 142 28.18 -41.68 3.09
CA ASN A 142 28.66 -41.62 4.47
C ASN A 142 28.74 -43.00 5.13
N VAL A 143 27.76 -43.88 4.87
CA VAL A 143 27.76 -45.26 5.37
C VAL A 143 28.91 -46.06 4.73
N LEU A 144 29.09 -45.95 3.40
CA LEU A 144 30.16 -46.62 2.68
C LEU A 144 31.54 -46.14 3.15
N MET A 145 31.72 -44.82 3.33
CA MET A 145 32.97 -44.26 3.84
C MET A 145 33.27 -44.71 5.26
N LYS A 146 32.27 -44.81 6.14
CA LYS A 146 32.43 -45.40 7.48
C LYS A 146 32.84 -46.87 7.40
N GLY A 147 32.15 -47.67 6.59
CA GLY A 147 32.51 -49.09 6.42
C GLY A 147 33.90 -49.29 5.81
N LEU A 148 34.32 -48.39 4.92
CA LEU A 148 35.66 -48.37 4.34
C LEU A 148 36.70 -47.98 5.40
N GLN A 149 36.44 -46.91 6.18
CA GLN A 149 37.27 -46.53 7.32
C GLN A 149 37.39 -47.66 8.33
N GLU A 150 36.30 -48.34 8.70
CA GLU A 150 36.31 -49.49 9.60
C GLU A 150 37.19 -50.61 9.05
N ARG A 151 37.09 -50.96 7.76
CA ARG A 151 37.96 -51.99 7.16
C ARG A 151 39.42 -51.58 7.08
N PHE A 152 39.72 -50.32 6.80
CA PHE A 152 41.10 -49.81 6.79
C PHE A 152 41.68 -49.63 8.20
N LEU A 153 40.87 -49.23 9.19
CA LEU A 153 41.25 -49.14 10.60
C LEU A 153 41.37 -50.54 11.24
N LEU A 154 40.58 -51.51 10.78
CA LEU A 154 40.75 -52.93 11.13
C LEU A 154 41.93 -53.58 10.39
N SER A 155 42.44 -52.95 9.32
CA SER A 155 43.66 -53.33 8.61
C SER A 155 44.90 -52.55 9.08
N ALA A 156 44.74 -51.55 9.93
CA ALA A 156 45.85 -51.01 10.70
C ALA A 156 46.14 -52.02 11.83
N PRO A 157 47.39 -52.49 11.99
CA PRO A 157 47.72 -53.32 13.12
C PRO A 157 47.36 -52.53 14.38
N LYS A 158 46.57 -53.14 15.25
CA LYS A 158 46.33 -52.62 16.61
C LYS A 158 47.66 -52.77 17.35
N ASP A 159 48.54 -51.79 17.19
CA ASP A 159 49.61 -51.60 18.15
C ASP A 159 48.94 -51.15 19.45
N GLU A 160 48.99 -52.06 20.40
CA GLU A 160 48.60 -51.89 21.79
C GLU A 160 49.25 -50.61 22.34
N ILE A 161 48.47 -49.55 22.54
CA ILE A 161 48.88 -48.46 23.41
C ILE A 161 48.33 -48.78 24.80
N VAL A 162 49.12 -49.57 25.53
CA VAL A 162 49.06 -49.73 26.98
C VAL A 162 49.77 -48.52 27.61
N GLU A 163 49.10 -47.91 28.59
CA GLU A 163 49.60 -47.03 29.67
C GLU A 163 50.68 -45.97 29.38
N ALA A 164 50.37 -44.71 29.68
CA ALA A 164 50.78 -44.06 30.95
C ALA A 164 50.76 -42.52 30.83
N VAL A 165 50.01 -41.88 31.75
CA VAL A 165 50.37 -40.72 32.59
C VAL A 165 51.06 -39.53 31.86
N VAL A 166 50.48 -38.32 31.86
CA VAL A 166 50.76 -37.28 32.87
C VAL A 166 49.73 -36.14 32.73
N GLU A 167 49.07 -35.80 33.84
CA GLU A 167 48.43 -34.51 34.09
C GLU A 167 49.44 -33.37 33.95
N GLU A 168 49.08 -32.27 33.30
CA GLU A 168 49.15 -30.92 33.90
C GLU A 168 48.61 -29.89 32.90
N GLY A 169 47.68 -29.07 33.38
CA GLY A 169 47.04 -28.04 32.59
C GLY A 169 47.91 -26.80 32.39
N ILE A 170 47.65 -26.07 31.30
CA ILE A 170 47.80 -24.60 31.21
C ILE A 170 46.82 -24.10 30.15
N SER A 171 45.81 -23.36 30.59
CA SER A 171 44.97 -22.48 29.77
C SER A 171 45.64 -21.11 29.59
N PRO A 172 45.61 -20.48 28.40
CA PRO A 172 45.86 -19.05 28.27
C PRO A 172 44.59 -18.24 27.95
N LYS A 173 44.47 -17.14 28.70
CA LYS A 173 43.42 -16.13 28.79
C LYS A 173 43.10 -15.39 27.48
N VAL A 174 41.81 -15.17 27.23
CA VAL A 174 41.27 -14.16 26.30
C VAL A 174 41.32 -12.77 26.96
N LYS A 175 41.97 -11.79 26.34
CA LYS A 175 41.97 -10.37 26.76
C LYS A 175 40.93 -9.56 25.98
N LYS A 176 40.01 -8.94 26.72
CA LYS A 176 39.11 -7.85 26.29
C LYS A 176 39.91 -6.61 25.90
N GLY A 177 39.53 -5.96 24.79
CA GLY A 177 39.95 -4.61 24.41
C GLY A 177 38.74 -3.82 23.88
N ASN A 178 38.21 -2.94 24.72
CA ASN A 178 37.06 -2.09 24.48
C ASN A 178 37.52 -0.79 23.78
N LYS A 179 36.82 -0.30 22.74
CA LYS A 179 36.95 1.11 22.33
C LYS A 179 35.63 1.69 21.80
N VAL A 180 35.09 2.57 22.63
CA VAL A 180 33.99 3.50 22.42
C VAL A 180 34.32 4.46 21.28
N VAL A 181 33.38 4.69 20.36
CA VAL A 181 33.34 5.92 19.54
C VAL A 181 31.95 6.55 19.67
N LYS A 182 31.97 7.77 20.22
CA LYS A 182 30.82 8.66 20.44
C LYS A 182 30.32 9.23 19.11
N GLY A 183 29.04 9.60 19.13
CA GLY A 183 28.24 9.94 17.95
C GLY A 183 28.58 11.24 17.23
N SER A 184 27.97 11.38 16.05
CA SER A 184 27.78 12.66 15.38
C SER A 184 26.32 12.77 14.90
N LYS A 185 25.63 13.77 15.44
CA LYS A 185 24.29 14.20 15.03
C LYS A 185 24.35 14.66 13.57
N LYS A 186 23.56 14.07 12.67
CA LYS A 186 23.24 14.70 11.38
C LYS A 186 21.91 15.45 11.48
N LYS A 187 22.02 16.72 11.11
CA LYS A 187 20.99 17.77 11.18
C LYS A 187 19.84 17.49 10.22
N LYS A 188 18.66 17.97 10.64
CA LYS A 188 17.41 18.09 9.88
C LYS A 188 17.66 18.70 8.49
N GLY A 189 17.36 17.92 7.45
CA GLY A 189 17.21 18.39 6.08
C GLY A 189 15.76 18.84 5.85
N SER A 190 15.60 20.16 5.81
CA SER A 190 14.48 20.93 5.26
C SER A 190 13.84 20.27 4.03
N TRP A 191 12.61 19.75 4.18
CA TRP A 191 11.71 19.46 3.07
C TRP A 191 10.83 20.69 2.82
N TRP A 192 11.34 21.59 1.99
CA TRP A 192 10.54 22.55 1.24
C TRP A 192 10.72 22.19 -0.24
N PHE A 193 9.60 22.18 -0.97
CA PHE A 193 9.40 22.23 -2.43
C PHE A 193 8.73 21.02 -3.14
N TRP A 194 7.70 21.41 -3.93
CA TRP A 194 6.92 20.78 -5.00
C TRP A 194 5.67 19.97 -4.65
#